data_AF-A0A327YSN5-F1
#
_entry.id   AF-A0A327YSN5-F1
#
_cell.length_a   1.000
_cell.length_b   1.000
_cell.length_c   1.000
_cell.angle_alpha   90.00
_cell.angle_beta   90.00
_cell.angle_gamma   90.00
#
_symmetry.space_group_name_H-M   'P 1'
#
loop_
_entity.id
_entity.type
_entity.pdbx_description
1 polymer ?
#
loop_
_entity_poly.entity_id
_entity_poly.type
_entity_poly.pdbx_seq_one_letter_code
_entity_poly.pdbx_strand_id
1 'polypeptide(L)' 'MSFFEDIIINLGQEGMYFFFKRLGMLAKWICYSGKKPFTEIKNENWNTRLGFVLFLIIVGIIIYIVN' A
#
# COMPACT_ATOMS: atom_id res chain seq x y z
N MET A 1 23.27 -10.51 14.53
CA MET A 1 21.86 -10.52 14.10
C MET A 1 21.44 -11.97 13.94
N SER A 2 20.33 -12.38 14.56
CA SER A 2 19.87 -13.76 14.51
C SER A 2 19.35 -14.09 13.11
N PHE A 3 19.71 -15.26 12.55
CA PHE A 3 19.19 -15.75 11.26
C PHE A 3 17.65 -15.67 11.16
N PHE A 4 16.96 -15.87 12.28
CA PHE A 4 15.50 -15.75 12.36
C PHE A 4 15.01 -14.30 12.25
N GLU A 5 15.78 -13.34 12.75
CA GLU A 5 15.47 -11.91 12.71
C GLU A 5 15.50 -11.38 11.27
N ASP A 6 16.52 -11.75 10.49
CA ASP A 6 16.63 -11.38 9.08
C ASP A 6 15.49 -11.99 8.23
N ILE A 7 15.05 -13.22 8.52
CA ILE A 7 13.92 -13.85 7.85
C ILE A 7 12.62 -13.09 8.14
N ILE A 8 12.37 -12.74 9.40
CA ILE A 8 11.17 -12.01 9.82
C ILE A 8 11.14 -10.61 9.19
N ILE A 9 12.28 -9.91 9.17
CA ILE A 9 12.38 -8.57 8.58
C ILE A 9 12.11 -8.62 7.07
N ASN A 10 12.70 -9.57 6.34
CA ASN A 10 12.49 -9.70 4.90
C ASN A 10 11.03 -10.06 4.57
N LEU A 11 10.44 -11.02 5.30
CA LEU A 11 9.01 -11.36 5.15
C LEU A 11 8.10 -10.16 5.45
N GLY A 12 8.43 -9.39 6.48
CA GLY A 12 7.71 -8.17 6.83
C GLY A 12 7.81 -7.10 5.74
N GLN A 13 8.99 -6.87 5.19
CA GLN A 13 9.20 -5.90 4.11
C GLN A 13 8.44 -6.28 2.83
N GLU A 14 8.53 -7.54 2.40
CA GLU A 14 7.81 -8.03 1.23
C GLU A 14 6.29 -7.97 1.43
N GLY A 15 5.83 -8.38 2.62
CA GLY A 15 4.43 -8.31 3.02
C GLY A 15 3.88 -6.88 3.00
N MET A 16 4.63 -5.94 3.60
CA MET A 16 4.27 -4.52 3.58
C MET A 16 4.26 -3.95 2.16
N TYR A 17 5.27 -4.26 1.35
CA TYR A 17 5.33 -3.83 -0.05
C TYR A 17 4.10 -4.30 -0.84
N PHE A 18 3.73 -5.57 -0.70
CA PHE A 18 2.56 -6.14 -1.36
C PHE A 18 1.26 -5.48 -0.87
N PHE A 19 1.16 -5.23 0.44
CA PHE A 19 0.02 -4.56 1.05
C PHE A 19 -0.18 -3.14 0.52
N PHE A 20 0.86 -2.29 0.53
CA PHE A 20 0.79 -0.93 -0.01
C PHE A 20 0.49 -0.92 -1.51
N LYS A 21 1.07 -1.85 -2.27
CA LYS A 21 0.78 -1.98 -3.70
C LYS A 21 -0.71 -2.29 -3.93
N ARG A 22 -1.30 -3.21 -3.15
CA ARG A 22 -2.75 -3.52 -3.22
C ARG A 22 -3.62 -2.35 -2.81
N LEU A 23 -3.28 -1.64 -1.73
CA LEU A 23 -3.99 -0.43 -1.30
C LEU A 23 -4.01 0.65 -2.38
N GLY A 24 -2.86 0.94 -2.97
CA GLY A 24 -2.77 1.93 -4.04
C GLY A 24 -3.49 1.52 -5.32
N MET A 25 -3.49 0.21 -5.65
CA MET A 25 -4.29 -0.32 -6.76
C MET A 25 -5.79 -0.10 -6.52
N LEU A 26 -6.29 -0.45 -5.33
CA LEU A 26 -7.71 -0.30 -4.97
C LEU A 26 -8.13 1.17 -5.02
N ALA A 27 -7.34 2.06 -4.42
CA ALA A 27 -7.65 3.48 -4.43
C ALA A 27 -7.65 4.07 -5.85
N LYS A 28 -6.66 3.73 -6.67
CA LYS A 28 -6.66 4.14 -8.09
C LYS A 28 -7.87 3.61 -8.84
N TRP A 29 -8.23 2.35 -8.62
CA TRP A 29 -9.38 1.73 -9.28
C TRP A 29 -10.69 2.45 -8.91
N ILE A 30 -10.85 2.82 -7.63
CA ILE A 30 -11.96 3.65 -7.15
C ILE A 30 -11.93 5.04 -7.81
N CYS A 31 -10.76 5.71 -7.86
CA CYS A 31 -10.62 7.02 -8.53
C CYS A 31 -10.94 6.97 -10.02
N TYR A 32 -10.61 5.88 -10.72
CA TYR A 32 -10.99 5.67 -12.11
C TYR A 32 -12.45 5.25 -12.28
N SER A 33 -13.23 5.12 -11.20
CA SER A 33 -14.63 4.66 -11.20
C SER A 33 -14.82 3.36 -12.00
N GLY A 34 -13.85 2.45 -11.93
CA GLY A 34 -13.88 1.19 -12.67
C GLY A 34 -13.68 1.30 -14.20
N LYS A 35 -13.40 2.49 -14.74
CA LYS A 35 -13.16 2.69 -16.19
C LYS A 35 -11.89 2.03 -16.69
N LYS A 36 -10.93 1.76 -15.80
CA LYS A 36 -9.64 1.14 -16.14
C LYS A 36 -9.55 -0.27 -15.52
N PRO A 37 -9.20 -1.31 -16.31
CA PRO A 37 -9.15 -2.68 -15.80
C PRO A 37 -8.02 -2.85 -14.77
N PHE A 38 -8.27 -3.69 -13.76
CA PHE A 38 -7.30 -3.99 -12.70
C PHE A 38 -5.95 -4.48 -13.23
N THR A 39 -5.94 -5.16 -14.37
CA THR A 39 -4.74 -5.69 -15.03
C THR A 39 -3.78 -4.59 -15.50
N GLU A 40 -4.31 -3.50 -16.05
CA GLU A 40 -3.49 -2.35 -16.44
C GLU A 40 -2.96 -1.62 -15.22
N ILE A 41 -3.82 -1.42 -14.21
CA ILE A 41 -3.43 -0.75 -12.96
C ILE A 41 -2.34 -1.57 -12.27
N LYS A 42 -2.44 -2.90 -12.22
CA LYS A 42 -1.48 -3.81 -11.54
C LYS A 42 -0.03 -3.62 -11.99
N ASN A 43 0.17 -3.28 -13.26
CA ASN A 43 1.51 -3.16 -13.83
C ASN A 43 2.18 -1.81 -13.52
N GLU A 44 1.44 -0.86 -12.93
CA GLU A 44 1.98 0.45 -12.58
C GLU A 44 2.77 0.39 -11.27
N ASN A 45 4.08 0.64 -11.36
CA ASN A 45 4.97 0.65 -10.19
C ASN A 45 4.63 1.78 -9.19
N TRP A 46 3.91 2.80 -9.65
CA TRP A 46 3.51 3.94 -8.84
C TRP A 46 2.43 3.61 -7.78
N ASN A 47 1.80 2.44 -7.88
CA ASN A 47 0.74 2.06 -6.94
C ASN A 47 1.23 1.92 -5.51
N THR A 48 2.45 1.40 -5.29
CA THR A 48 3.02 1.28 -3.95
C THR A 48 3.20 2.66 -3.30
N ARG A 49 3.65 3.66 -4.07
CA ARG A 49 3.80 5.04 -3.59
C ARG A 49 2.46 5.66 -3.21
N LEU A 50 1.44 5.48 -4.05
CA LEU A 50 0.09 5.97 -3.76
C LEU A 50 -0.53 5.29 -2.54
N GLY A 51 -0.39 3.97 -2.43
CA GLY A 51 -0.86 3.24 -1.26
C GLY A 51 -0.20 3.70 0.03
N PHE A 52 1.11 4.03 -0.02
CA PHE A 52 1.82 4.59 1.12
C PHE A 52 1.33 6.01 1.47
N VAL A 53 1.14 6.90 0.50
CA VAL A 53 0.60 8.25 0.76
C VAL A 53 -0.82 8.17 1.34
N LEU A 54 -1.68 7.31 0.80
CA LEU A 54 -3.01 7.06 1.34
C LEU A 54 -2.97 6.58 2.79
N PHE A 55 -2.05 5.66 3.09
CA PHE A 55 -1.86 5.19 4.46
C PHE A 55 -1.48 6.34 5.41
N LEU A 56 -0.55 7.22 5.01
CA LEU A 56 -0.18 8.39 5.82
C LEU A 56 -1.35 9.35 6.04
N ILE A 57 -2.18 9.58 5.01
CA ILE A 57 -3.37 10.42 5.12
C ILE A 57 -4.37 9.80 6.11
N ILE A 58 -4.63 8.49 6.01
CA ILE A 58 -5.52 7.77 6.92
C ILE A 58 -5.02 7.85 8.37
N VAL A 59 -3.72 7.61 8.58
CA VAL A 59 -3.10 7.73 9.91
C VAL A 59 -3.23 9.16 10.46
N GLY A 60 -2.97 10.17 9.63
CA GLY A 60 -3.13 11.58 10.02
C GLY A 60 -4.58 11.93 10.40
N ILE A 61 -5.56 11.42 9.65
CA ILE A 61 -6.98 11.60 9.95
C ILE A 61 -7.35 10.91 11.26
N ILE A 62 -6.88 9.69 11.51
CA ILE A 62 -7.13 8.96 12.75
C ILE A 62 -6.58 9.76 13.95
N ILE A 63 -5.33 10.23 13.86
CA ILE A 63 -4.71 11.03 14.92
C ILE A 63 -5.53 12.31 15.18
N TYR A 64 -6.00 12.97 14.12
CA TYR A 64 -6.82 14.18 14.24
C TYR A 64 -8.20 13.92 14.86
N ILE A 65 -8.84 12.78 14.58
CA ILE A 65 -10.15 12.44 15.14
C ILE A 65 -10.03 12.00 16.61
N VAL A 66 -8.94 11.32 16.97
CA VAL A 66 -8.73 10.75 18.31
C VAL A 66 -8.24 11.80 19.32
N ASN A 67 -7.70 12.93 18.86
CA ASN A 67 -7.16 14.02 19.67
C ASN A 67 -8.10 15.23 19.64
#